data_AF-A0A7C5VQN9-F1
#
_entry.id   AF-A0A7C5VQN9-F1
#
_cell.length_a   1.000
_cell.length_b   1.000
_cell.length_c   1.000
_cell.angle_alpha   90.00
_cell.angle_beta   90.00
_cell.angle_gamma   90.00
#
_symmetry.space_group_name_H-M   'P 1'
#
loop_
_entity.id
_entity.type
_entity.pdbx_description
1 polymer ?
#
loop_
_entity_poly.entity_id
_entity_poly.type
_entity_poly.pdbx_seq_one_letter_code
_entity_poly.pdbx_strand_id
1 'polypeptide(L)'
;DVYLVGLEELSQHEEIDAQLLESIINEIESSRILERAIVADKNTNIIVDGEHRYAALKRLGCRIIPVIYVDYNSPGILVQSWHEGKKLTKKDIIEAGLSGKKLPPKSSKHMIRSGDGLLHISAIEKKVDVPLSMLKRGLTFVEMKDVKTAMQVELEDALPQYSKFLSTELVDVPLLLDEKTNVLLSGYEAFQALDLLSVETAPALKVDIEELKIRPAKTCSKPIAKEVILNAGIKGPKLPPKSFEVEVKQYKINVPLKNLRTNHEPGAPRQLKVYNNTLALLHEGWPTPLVRLNSLSTEKRSVWAKLEGYNPFSNSVKDRIGWAMIKEAKEKGELKEVIYEATSTNTGIALTSIANMLGIKTKLFIPKHVQKLSDIYLKVLGAEVIRLPVGLTVEAVSQVDAEAKTHGGIHLNQFGNDANFKIHLKTTAREIDEQLKSVGLEPTCIIGGLGTSGHMSAISYYFKTKYGNDVKVIGVQPAPNEVIPGIRRIETGMKWFHQVRFDEIVDVKQEEAIKGSISIARKEGILIGLSAGAVVHAFHKIAEEEGVYVLVFPDTGYKYAEQFEKYFENYPDQQLGFEATP
;
A
#
# COMPACT_ATOMS: atom_id res chain seq x y z
N ASP A 1 1.54 16.66 -19.12
CA ASP A 1 2.74 16.58 -18.24
C ASP A 1 4.00 16.32 -19.06
N VAL A 2 5.14 16.07 -18.40
CA VAL A 2 6.36 15.58 -19.05
C VAL A 2 6.53 14.12 -18.65
N TYR A 3 6.61 13.24 -19.63
CA TYR A 3 6.79 11.79 -19.45
C TYR A 3 8.23 11.41 -19.77
N LEU A 4 8.81 10.46 -19.03
CA LEU A 4 10.06 9.82 -19.41
C LEU A 4 9.74 8.56 -20.18
N VAL A 5 10.28 8.48 -21.40
CA VAL A 5 9.96 7.44 -22.37
C VAL A 5 11.28 6.84 -22.88
N GLY A 6 11.30 5.53 -23.13
CA GLY A 6 12.42 4.87 -23.78
C GLY A 6 12.64 5.43 -25.19
N LEU A 7 13.90 5.70 -25.57
CA LEU A 7 14.22 6.19 -26.92
C LEU A 7 13.83 5.17 -28.01
N GLU A 8 13.78 3.90 -27.65
CA GLU A 8 13.32 2.79 -28.50
C GLU A 8 11.81 2.79 -28.74
N GLU A 9 11.02 3.46 -27.90
CA GLU A 9 9.56 3.55 -28.05
C GLU A 9 9.13 4.62 -29.06
N LEU A 10 10.03 5.55 -29.39
CA LEU A 10 9.76 6.71 -30.23
C LEU A 10 10.15 6.47 -31.69
N SER A 11 9.35 7.03 -32.59
CA SER A 11 9.57 6.93 -34.04
C SER A 11 9.88 8.29 -34.66
N GLN A 12 10.96 8.35 -35.43
CA GLN A 12 11.34 9.53 -36.21
C GLN A 12 10.66 9.49 -37.57
N HIS A 13 10.07 10.61 -38.03
CA HIS A 13 9.53 10.74 -39.38
C HIS A 13 10.43 11.55 -40.33
N GLU A 14 11.47 12.21 -39.81
CA GLU A 14 12.42 13.02 -40.59
C GLU A 14 13.89 12.55 -40.47
N GLU A 15 14.64 12.82 -41.54
CA GLU A 15 16.10 12.74 -41.55
C GLU A 15 16.72 13.89 -40.75
N ILE A 16 17.97 13.68 -40.30
CA ILE A 16 18.66 14.60 -39.40
C ILE A 16 19.69 15.42 -40.17
N ASP A 17 19.68 16.73 -39.95
CA ASP A 17 20.74 17.64 -40.38
C ASP A 17 21.99 17.39 -39.52
N ALA A 18 23.09 16.99 -40.18
CA ALA A 18 24.32 16.59 -39.51
C ALA A 18 24.99 17.75 -38.76
N GLN A 19 24.95 18.98 -39.27
CA GLN A 19 25.59 20.14 -38.61
C GLN A 19 24.82 20.53 -37.35
N LEU A 20 23.49 20.58 -37.44
CA LEU A 20 22.64 20.88 -36.30
C LEU A 20 22.73 19.79 -35.23
N LEU A 21 22.83 18.51 -35.63
CA LEU A 21 23.04 17.40 -34.72
C LEU A 21 24.33 17.56 -33.89
N GLU A 22 25.46 17.81 -34.54
CA GLU A 22 26.75 18.01 -33.83
C GLU A 22 26.71 19.22 -32.90
N SER A 23 26.03 20.31 -33.30
CA SER A 23 25.83 21.47 -32.42
C SER A 23 25.07 21.12 -31.15
N ILE A 24 23.96 20.37 -31.26
CA ILE A 24 23.14 19.97 -30.11
C ILE A 24 23.90 18.98 -29.21
N ILE A 25 24.68 18.06 -29.81
CA ILE A 25 25.54 17.14 -29.05
C ILE A 25 26.53 17.94 -28.20
N ASN A 26 27.24 18.90 -28.79
CA ASN A 26 28.20 19.74 -28.08
C ASN A 26 27.55 20.57 -26.96
N GLU A 27 26.33 21.09 -27.19
CA GLU A 27 25.56 21.83 -26.19
C GLU A 27 25.19 20.95 -24.99
N ILE A 28 24.69 19.74 -25.23
CA ILE A 28 24.31 18.80 -24.17
C ILE A 28 25.54 18.28 -23.42
N GLU A 29 26.66 18.01 -24.11
CA GLU A 29 27.89 17.55 -23.46
C GLU A 29 28.54 18.62 -22.59
N SER A 30 28.54 19.88 -23.06
CA SER A 30 29.12 21.01 -22.32
C SER A 30 28.27 21.41 -21.11
N SER A 31 26.95 21.52 -21.29
CA SER A 31 26.02 21.87 -20.20
C SER A 31 25.75 20.70 -19.24
N ARG A 32 25.98 19.46 -19.70
CA ARG A 32 25.66 18.21 -19.00
C ARG A 32 24.17 18.03 -18.70
N ILE A 33 23.30 18.81 -19.34
CA ILE A 33 21.85 18.77 -19.16
C ILE A 33 21.14 18.76 -20.52
N LEU A 34 19.94 18.19 -20.55
CA LEU A 34 18.97 18.43 -21.62
C LEU A 34 18.01 19.51 -21.15
N GLU A 35 18.05 20.68 -21.81
CA GLU A 35 17.26 21.82 -21.37
C GLU A 35 15.76 21.69 -21.63
N ARG A 36 15.33 21.06 -22.74
CA ARG A 36 13.92 21.05 -23.19
C ARG A 36 13.44 19.66 -23.58
N ALA A 37 12.20 19.34 -23.21
CA ALA A 37 11.50 18.13 -23.63
C ALA A 37 11.15 18.16 -25.13
N ILE A 38 11.04 16.99 -25.75
CA ILE A 38 10.51 16.84 -27.11
C ILE A 38 8.98 16.71 -27.09
N VAL A 39 8.34 16.79 -28.26
CA VAL A 39 6.89 16.60 -28.39
C VAL A 39 6.63 15.35 -29.23
N ALA A 40 5.73 14.47 -28.78
CA ALA A 40 5.36 13.26 -29.51
C ALA A 40 3.84 13.03 -29.50
N ASP A 41 3.34 12.26 -30.47
CA ASP A 41 1.95 11.83 -30.48
C ASP A 41 1.70 10.74 -29.43
N LYS A 42 0.63 10.89 -28.64
CA LYS A 42 0.28 9.96 -27.57
C LYS A 42 -0.15 8.57 -28.06
N ASN A 43 -0.58 8.45 -29.32
CA ASN A 43 -1.11 7.20 -29.86
C ASN A 43 -0.06 6.42 -30.66
N THR A 44 0.81 7.12 -31.40
CA THR A 44 1.80 6.49 -32.29
C THR A 44 3.24 6.60 -31.80
N ASN A 45 3.52 7.39 -30.76
CA ASN A 45 4.87 7.73 -30.31
C ASN A 45 5.76 8.36 -31.39
N ILE A 46 5.17 8.91 -32.45
CA ILE A 46 5.90 9.65 -33.48
C ILE A 46 6.31 11.00 -32.93
N ILE A 47 7.56 11.36 -33.14
CA ILE A 47 8.12 12.63 -32.70
C ILE A 47 7.53 13.73 -33.57
N VAL A 48 6.81 14.66 -32.97
CA VAL A 48 6.22 15.81 -33.68
C VAL A 48 7.20 16.98 -33.72
N ASP A 49 8.02 17.12 -32.67
CA ASP A 49 9.07 18.13 -32.59
C ASP A 49 10.23 17.67 -31.71
N GLY A 50 11.46 18.05 -32.05
CA GLY A 50 12.67 17.64 -31.34
C GLY A 50 13.43 16.44 -31.91
N GLU A 51 13.27 16.15 -33.21
CA GLU A 51 13.98 15.08 -33.94
C GLU A 51 15.50 15.10 -33.74
N HIS A 52 16.15 16.27 -33.84
CA HIS A 52 17.60 16.39 -33.62
C HIS A 52 18.01 16.14 -32.17
N ARG A 53 17.18 16.50 -31.19
CA ARG A 53 17.44 16.19 -29.76
C ARG A 53 17.33 14.69 -29.51
N TYR A 54 16.31 14.03 -30.07
CA TYR A 54 16.21 12.57 -30.04
C TYR A 54 17.47 11.92 -30.62
N ALA A 55 17.90 12.34 -31.82
CA ALA A 55 19.08 11.80 -32.47
C ALA A 55 20.38 12.08 -31.70
N ALA A 56 20.53 13.28 -31.12
CA ALA A 56 21.67 13.65 -30.28
C ALA A 56 21.76 12.74 -29.05
N LEU A 57 20.65 12.56 -28.33
CA LEU A 57 20.60 11.70 -27.15
C LEU A 57 20.89 10.24 -27.50
N LYS A 58 20.36 9.74 -28.62
CA LYS A 58 20.67 8.39 -29.12
C LYS A 58 22.16 8.22 -29.40
N ARG A 59 22.81 9.20 -30.02
CA ARG A 59 24.26 9.18 -30.29
C ARG A 59 25.11 9.32 -29.03
N LEU A 60 24.62 10.04 -28.02
CA LEU A 60 25.23 10.14 -26.70
C LEU A 60 25.06 8.88 -25.83
N GLY A 61 24.36 7.85 -26.34
CA GLY A 61 24.09 6.61 -25.61
C GLY A 61 23.05 6.77 -24.51
N CYS A 62 22.14 7.73 -24.65
CA CYS A 62 20.99 7.85 -23.76
C CYS A 62 20.00 6.72 -23.99
N ARG A 63 19.20 6.42 -22.96
CA ARG A 63 18.16 5.38 -22.97
C ARG A 63 16.75 5.95 -22.89
N ILE A 64 16.59 7.08 -22.20
CA ILE A 64 15.29 7.73 -22.04
C ILE A 64 15.35 9.19 -22.51
N ILE A 65 14.19 9.76 -22.78
CA ILE A 65 14.01 11.16 -23.16
C ILE A 65 12.72 11.74 -22.54
N PRO A 66 12.71 13.00 -22.08
CA PRO A 66 11.51 13.68 -21.64
C PRO A 66 10.63 14.08 -22.84
N VAL A 67 9.37 13.66 -22.80
CA VAL A 67 8.36 13.81 -23.85
C VAL A 67 7.13 14.55 -23.33
N ILE A 68 6.61 15.47 -24.12
CA ILE A 68 5.27 16.03 -23.96
C ILE A 68 4.38 15.37 -25.00
N TYR A 69 3.39 14.62 -24.51
CA TYR A 69 2.42 13.97 -25.38
C TYR A 69 1.33 14.94 -25.81
N VAL A 70 1.03 14.92 -27.11
CA VAL A 70 -0.11 15.60 -27.72
C VAL A 70 -1.02 14.59 -28.41
N ASP A 71 -2.29 14.95 -28.59
CA ASP A 71 -3.14 14.25 -29.54
C ASP A 71 -2.88 14.83 -30.94
N TYR A 72 -1.98 14.21 -31.69
CA TYR A 72 -1.54 14.75 -32.97
C TYR A 72 -2.69 14.86 -33.98
N ASN A 73 -3.71 13.99 -33.87
CA ASN A 73 -4.90 14.04 -34.71
C ASN A 73 -5.87 15.17 -34.35
N SER A 74 -5.68 15.85 -33.22
CA SER A 74 -6.49 17.00 -32.81
C SER A 74 -6.59 18.06 -33.94
N PRO A 75 -7.80 18.59 -34.24
CA PRO A 75 -7.98 19.67 -35.22
C PRO A 75 -7.18 20.93 -34.88
N GLY A 76 -6.78 21.10 -33.62
CA GLY A 76 -5.97 22.23 -33.16
C GLY A 76 -4.51 22.18 -33.61
N ILE A 77 -4.02 21.04 -34.08
CA ILE A 77 -2.67 20.86 -34.63
C ILE A 77 -2.76 20.85 -36.15
N LEU A 78 -1.93 21.64 -36.82
CA LEU A 78 -1.84 21.74 -38.27
C LEU A 78 -0.44 21.35 -38.75
N VAL A 79 -0.37 20.78 -39.94
CA VAL A 79 0.89 20.47 -40.64
C VAL A 79 1.05 21.44 -41.80
N GLN A 80 2.23 22.04 -41.89
CA GLN A 80 2.69 22.85 -43.02
C GLN A 80 4.00 22.27 -43.53
N SER A 81 4.38 22.60 -44.77
CA SER A 81 5.70 22.30 -45.32
C SER A 81 6.63 23.49 -45.12
N TRP A 82 7.91 23.27 -44.82
CA TRP A 82 8.91 24.34 -44.86
C TRP A 82 9.29 24.75 -46.28
N HIS A 83 9.08 23.88 -47.26
CA HIS A 83 9.36 24.14 -48.67
C HIS A 83 8.08 24.60 -49.39
N GLU A 84 8.15 25.73 -50.08
CA GLU A 84 7.06 26.25 -50.91
C GLU A 84 6.66 25.22 -51.98
N GLY A 85 5.35 24.98 -52.12
CA GLY A 85 4.78 24.12 -53.17
C GLY A 85 4.56 22.63 -52.79
N LYS A 86 5.09 22.13 -51.68
CA LYS A 86 4.79 20.77 -51.18
C LYS A 86 3.62 20.78 -50.20
N LYS A 87 2.59 19.96 -50.45
CA LYS A 87 1.52 19.70 -49.47
C LYS A 87 1.88 18.46 -48.68
N LEU A 88 2.01 18.62 -47.35
CA LEU A 88 2.18 17.53 -46.39
C LEU A 88 0.92 17.43 -45.54
N THR A 89 0.49 16.21 -45.27
CA THR A 89 -0.63 15.91 -44.38
C THR A 89 -0.13 15.19 -43.13
N LYS A 90 -0.94 15.19 -42.06
CA LYS A 90 -0.63 14.40 -40.86
C LYS A 90 -0.48 12.91 -41.16
N LYS A 91 -1.21 12.40 -42.14
CA LYS A 91 -1.13 11.00 -42.56
C LYS A 91 0.25 10.69 -43.13
N ASP A 92 0.82 11.58 -43.94
CA ASP A 92 2.15 11.42 -44.51
C ASP A 92 3.23 11.37 -43.41
N ILE A 93 3.07 12.20 -42.37
CA ILE A 93 3.96 12.21 -41.20
C ILE A 93 3.86 10.88 -40.42
N ILE A 94 2.63 10.42 -40.18
CA ILE A 94 2.39 9.16 -39.47
C ILE A 94 2.97 7.97 -40.27
N GLU A 95 2.75 7.95 -41.58
CA GLU A 95 3.24 6.89 -42.47
C GLU A 95 4.78 6.91 -42.55
N ALA A 96 5.41 8.07 -42.64
CA ALA A 96 6.87 8.19 -42.61
C ALA A 96 7.47 7.67 -41.30
N GLY A 97 6.86 8.02 -40.15
CA GLY A 97 7.29 7.55 -38.84
C GLY A 97 7.13 6.03 -38.65
N LEU A 98 6.00 5.46 -39.06
CA LEU A 98 5.71 4.02 -38.89
C LEU A 98 6.44 3.12 -39.90
N SER A 99 6.64 3.60 -41.13
CA SER A 99 7.30 2.83 -42.19
C SER A 99 8.83 2.88 -42.14
N GLY A 100 9.39 3.85 -41.41
CA GLY A 100 10.82 4.14 -41.38
C GLY A 100 11.35 4.84 -42.64
N LYS A 101 10.51 5.11 -43.65
CA LYS A 101 10.85 5.92 -44.83
C LYS A 101 10.78 7.40 -44.46
N LYS A 102 11.87 7.90 -43.89
CA LYS A 102 11.97 9.27 -43.39
C LYS A 102 11.86 10.30 -44.52
N LEU A 103 11.24 11.42 -44.19
CA LEU A 103 11.20 12.62 -45.03
C LEU A 103 12.55 13.37 -44.93
N PRO A 104 12.93 14.18 -45.93
CA PRO A 104 14.13 15.02 -45.86
C PRO A 104 14.12 15.95 -44.62
N PRO A 105 15.29 16.42 -44.14
CA PRO A 105 15.35 17.27 -42.95
C PRO A 105 14.54 18.56 -43.12
N LYS A 106 13.83 18.97 -42.06
CA LYS A 106 12.96 20.15 -42.05
C LYS A 106 11.88 20.08 -43.14
N SER A 107 11.26 18.92 -43.33
CA SER A 107 10.15 18.78 -44.29
C SER A 107 8.84 19.32 -43.71
N SER A 108 8.57 19.04 -42.44
CA SER A 108 7.30 19.34 -41.77
C SER A 108 7.43 20.45 -40.73
N LYS A 109 6.41 21.29 -40.66
CA LYS A 109 6.24 22.35 -39.67
C LYS A 109 4.92 22.13 -38.96
N HIS A 110 4.99 21.88 -37.65
CA HIS A 110 3.82 21.60 -36.84
C HIS A 110 3.39 22.86 -36.10
N MET A 111 2.12 23.25 -36.31
CA MET A 111 1.56 24.49 -35.79
C MET A 111 0.38 24.17 -34.87
N ILE A 112 0.20 24.95 -33.81
CA ILE A 112 -0.93 24.90 -32.90
C ILE A 112 -1.76 26.17 -33.01
N ARG A 113 -3.08 26.05 -32.93
CA ARG A 113 -3.98 27.22 -32.83
C ARG A 113 -3.90 27.83 -31.43
N SER A 114 -3.72 29.15 -31.37
CA SER A 114 -3.72 29.93 -30.13
C SER A 114 -4.43 31.27 -30.37
N GLY A 115 -5.65 31.41 -29.84
CA GLY A 115 -6.55 32.52 -30.19
C GLY A 115 -6.82 32.57 -31.70
N ASP A 116 -6.63 33.74 -32.30
CA ASP A 116 -6.77 33.96 -33.75
C ASP A 116 -5.50 33.61 -34.56
N GLY A 117 -4.44 33.15 -33.91
CA GLY A 117 -3.12 32.92 -34.51
C GLY A 117 -2.66 31.45 -34.54
N LEU A 118 -1.53 31.24 -35.23
CA LEU A 118 -0.80 29.96 -35.24
C LEU A 118 0.56 30.14 -34.59
N LEU A 119 0.89 29.27 -33.64
CA LEU A 119 2.22 29.18 -33.02
C LEU A 119 2.89 27.88 -33.46
N HIS A 120 4.22 27.86 -33.52
CA HIS A 120 4.94 26.60 -33.72
C HIS A 120 4.71 25.69 -32.51
N ILE A 121 4.66 24.37 -32.73
CA ILE A 121 4.40 23.41 -31.66
C ILE A 121 5.49 23.45 -30.57
N SER A 122 6.70 23.91 -30.89
CA SER A 122 7.75 24.17 -29.87
C SER A 122 7.33 25.13 -28.77
N ALA A 123 6.26 25.93 -28.97
CA ALA A 123 5.69 26.80 -27.94
C ALA A 123 5.12 26.04 -26.74
N ILE A 124 4.76 24.75 -26.89
CA ILE A 124 4.31 23.90 -25.78
C ILE A 124 5.43 23.10 -25.13
N GLU A 125 6.64 23.15 -25.69
CA GLU A 125 7.79 22.53 -25.05
C GLU A 125 8.05 23.13 -23.67
N LYS A 126 8.39 22.26 -22.73
CA LYS A 126 8.74 22.65 -21.38
C LYS A 126 10.25 22.56 -21.23
N LYS A 127 10.83 23.58 -20.60
CA LYS A 127 12.16 23.48 -19.99
C LYS A 127 12.14 22.30 -19.00
N VAL A 128 13.17 21.48 -18.92
CA VAL A 128 13.21 20.26 -18.08
C VAL A 128 14.51 20.12 -17.30
N ASP A 129 15.63 20.62 -17.85
CA ASP A 129 16.94 20.62 -17.19
C ASP A 129 17.35 19.22 -16.66
N VAL A 130 17.16 18.18 -17.48
CA VAL A 130 17.42 16.79 -17.06
C VAL A 130 18.92 16.49 -17.14
N PRO A 131 19.58 16.00 -16.08
CA PRO A 131 20.99 15.61 -16.15
C PRO A 131 21.25 14.53 -17.20
N LEU A 132 22.32 14.70 -18.00
CA LEU A 132 22.71 13.75 -19.04
C LEU A 132 23.01 12.36 -18.46
N SER A 133 23.55 12.29 -17.25
CA SER A 133 23.80 11.05 -16.50
C SER A 133 22.52 10.23 -16.32
N MET A 134 21.42 10.88 -15.95
CA MET A 134 20.10 10.28 -15.76
C MET A 134 19.53 9.74 -17.09
N LEU A 135 19.66 10.52 -18.18
CA LEU A 135 19.20 10.11 -19.52
C LEU A 135 19.98 8.88 -20.03
N LYS A 136 21.28 8.79 -19.74
CA LYS A 136 22.14 7.63 -20.06
C LYS A 136 21.78 6.37 -19.31
N ARG A 137 21.48 6.48 -18.02
CA ARG A 137 21.14 5.33 -17.18
C ARG A 137 19.75 4.77 -17.50
N GLY A 138 18.80 5.66 -17.82
CA GLY A 138 17.43 5.28 -18.09
C GLY A 138 16.60 4.99 -16.83
N LEU A 139 15.37 4.56 -17.04
CA LEU A 139 14.52 4.06 -15.97
C LEU A 139 15.04 2.68 -15.53
N THR A 140 15.33 2.54 -14.24
CA THR A 140 15.79 1.28 -13.64
C THR A 140 14.73 0.72 -12.70
N PHE A 141 14.80 -0.58 -12.41
CA PHE A 141 13.95 -1.21 -11.40
C PHE A 141 14.82 -1.62 -10.22
N VAL A 142 14.52 -1.07 -9.05
CA VAL A 142 15.29 -1.28 -7.83
C VAL A 142 14.46 -2.05 -6.84
N GLU A 143 15.04 -3.06 -6.21
CA GLU A 143 14.43 -3.81 -5.12
C GLU A 143 14.06 -2.86 -3.96
N MET A 144 12.82 -2.96 -3.46
CA MET A 144 12.32 -2.08 -2.40
C MET A 144 13.18 -2.13 -1.13
N LYS A 145 13.74 -3.30 -0.80
CA LYS A 145 14.65 -3.50 0.34
C LYS A 145 16.00 -2.78 0.20
N ASP A 146 16.40 -2.44 -1.03
CA ASP A 146 17.69 -1.80 -1.32
C ASP A 146 17.59 -0.26 -1.32
N VAL A 147 16.37 0.28 -1.26
CA VAL A 147 16.12 1.72 -1.17
C VAL A 147 16.30 2.20 0.27
N LYS A 148 17.09 3.26 0.45
CA LYS A 148 17.41 3.82 1.78
C LYS A 148 16.75 5.19 1.96
N THR A 149 15.79 5.31 2.86
CA THR A 149 15.08 6.58 3.08
C THR A 149 15.86 7.49 4.03
N ALA A 150 16.02 8.78 3.74
CA ALA A 150 16.63 9.72 4.70
C ALA A 150 15.60 10.33 5.67
N MET A 151 14.32 10.28 5.33
CA MET A 151 13.18 10.82 6.09
C MET A 151 12.08 9.75 6.24
N GLN A 152 11.18 9.96 7.20
CA GLN A 152 9.92 9.23 7.29
C GLN A 152 8.79 10.01 6.63
N VAL A 153 7.75 9.28 6.23
CA VAL A 153 6.52 9.82 5.65
C VAL A 153 5.38 9.44 6.57
N GLU A 154 4.58 10.44 6.95
CA GLU A 154 3.36 10.19 7.68
C GLU A 154 2.38 9.41 6.81
N LEU A 155 1.59 8.53 7.42
CA LEU A 155 0.67 7.68 6.68
C LEU A 155 -0.26 8.51 5.77
N GLU A 156 -0.79 9.62 6.29
CA GLU A 156 -1.70 10.53 5.58
C GLU A 156 -1.11 11.12 4.30
N ASP A 157 0.21 11.39 4.27
CA ASP A 157 0.89 11.94 3.09
C ASP A 157 1.05 10.87 1.98
N ALA A 158 1.16 9.59 2.35
CA ALA A 158 1.34 8.49 1.40
C ALA A 158 0.01 7.96 0.81
N LEU A 159 -1.09 8.10 1.55
CA LEU A 159 -2.40 7.56 1.19
C LEU A 159 -2.94 8.06 -0.18
N PRO A 160 -2.83 9.34 -0.56
CA PRO A 160 -3.26 9.81 -1.88
C PRO A 160 -2.54 9.10 -3.04
N GLN A 161 -1.22 8.92 -2.91
CA GLN A 161 -0.41 8.26 -3.93
C GLN A 161 -0.71 6.75 -3.98
N TYR A 162 -0.89 6.11 -2.82
CA TYR A 162 -1.38 4.74 -2.72
C TYR A 162 -2.71 4.56 -3.44
N SER A 163 -3.68 5.44 -3.17
CA SER A 163 -5.01 5.32 -3.76
C SER A 163 -5.01 5.51 -5.26
N LYS A 164 -4.17 6.43 -5.74
CA LYS A 164 -3.95 6.61 -7.17
C LYS A 164 -3.40 5.33 -7.81
N PHE A 165 -2.30 4.80 -7.29
CA PHE A 165 -1.68 3.58 -7.84
C PHE A 165 -2.61 2.36 -7.79
N LEU A 166 -3.40 2.22 -6.74
CA LEU A 166 -4.33 1.11 -6.59
C LEU A 166 -5.51 1.20 -7.57
N SER A 167 -6.09 2.39 -7.74
CA SER A 167 -7.26 2.59 -8.60
C SER A 167 -6.93 2.62 -10.10
N THR A 168 -5.77 3.15 -10.48
CA THR A 168 -5.33 3.17 -11.88
C THR A 168 -4.61 1.91 -12.30
N GLU A 169 -4.16 1.09 -11.34
CA GLU A 169 -3.22 -0.02 -11.53
C GLU A 169 -1.92 0.37 -12.26
N LEU A 170 -1.55 1.66 -12.19
CA LEU A 170 -0.37 2.24 -12.82
C LEU A 170 0.45 3.04 -11.81
N VAL A 171 1.76 2.79 -11.80
CA VAL A 171 2.75 3.63 -11.13
C VAL A 171 3.18 4.72 -12.08
N ASP A 172 2.85 5.96 -11.74
CA ASP A 172 3.02 7.12 -12.61
C ASP A 172 4.16 8.07 -12.22
N VAL A 173 4.89 7.76 -11.16
CA VAL A 173 6.02 8.57 -10.65
C VAL A 173 7.20 7.64 -10.32
N PRO A 174 8.40 7.89 -10.84
CA PRO A 174 9.59 7.14 -10.46
C PRO A 174 10.16 7.64 -9.13
N LEU A 175 10.89 6.76 -8.43
CA LEU A 175 11.73 7.17 -7.31
C LEU A 175 12.99 7.87 -7.85
N LEU A 176 13.47 8.89 -7.15
CA LEU A 176 14.77 9.51 -7.45
C LEU A 176 15.78 9.05 -6.41
N LEU A 177 16.79 8.31 -6.82
CA LEU A 177 17.79 7.71 -5.93
C LEU A 177 19.18 8.27 -6.21
N ASP A 178 19.95 8.45 -5.13
CA ASP A 178 21.40 8.63 -5.25
C ASP A 178 22.01 7.37 -5.86
N GLU A 179 22.81 7.56 -6.90
CA GLU A 179 23.31 6.46 -7.71
C GLU A 179 24.30 5.54 -6.98
N LYS A 180 25.05 6.07 -6.00
CA LYS A 180 26.11 5.34 -5.29
C LYS A 180 25.56 4.61 -4.07
N THR A 181 24.56 5.19 -3.43
CA THR A 181 24.12 4.76 -2.09
C THR A 181 22.72 4.16 -2.06
N ASN A 182 21.93 4.35 -3.14
CA ASN A 182 20.48 4.12 -3.22
C ASN A 182 19.67 4.91 -2.17
N VAL A 183 20.21 6.02 -1.68
CA VAL A 183 19.45 6.92 -0.80
C VAL A 183 18.35 7.61 -1.60
N LEU A 184 17.12 7.56 -1.10
CA LEU A 184 15.96 8.22 -1.70
C LEU A 184 16.12 9.73 -1.58
N LEU A 185 16.17 10.40 -2.72
CA LEU A 185 16.32 11.85 -2.81
C LEU A 185 14.96 12.53 -3.03
N SER A 186 14.06 11.89 -3.77
CA SER A 186 12.68 12.37 -4.01
C SER A 186 11.75 11.19 -4.32
N GLY A 187 10.43 11.41 -4.13
CA GLY A 187 9.41 10.38 -4.29
C GLY A 187 9.14 9.59 -3.01
N TYR A 188 9.23 10.23 -1.85
CA TYR A 188 9.03 9.63 -0.53
C TYR A 188 7.62 9.05 -0.36
N GLU A 189 6.60 9.80 -0.75
CA GLU A 189 5.20 9.38 -0.73
C GLU A 189 4.95 8.22 -1.70
N ALA A 190 5.58 8.26 -2.88
CA ALA A 190 5.52 7.18 -3.86
C ALA A 190 6.20 5.91 -3.32
N PHE A 191 7.37 6.00 -2.71
CA PHE A 191 8.05 4.87 -2.08
C PHE A 191 7.17 4.25 -0.98
N GLN A 192 6.61 5.07 -0.10
CA GLN A 192 5.75 4.58 0.98
C GLN A 192 4.45 3.94 0.45
N ALA A 193 3.87 4.50 -0.61
CA ALA A 193 2.71 3.93 -1.30
C ALA A 193 3.04 2.57 -1.93
N LEU A 194 4.18 2.45 -2.60
CA LEU A 194 4.66 1.20 -3.21
C LEU A 194 4.92 0.11 -2.15
N ASP A 195 5.54 0.50 -1.03
CA ASP A 195 5.72 -0.39 0.13
C ASP A 195 4.38 -0.84 0.73
N LEU A 196 3.39 0.05 0.84
CA LEU A 196 2.02 -0.28 1.25
C LEU A 196 1.30 -1.21 0.26
N LEU A 197 1.60 -1.10 -1.04
CA LEU A 197 1.12 -2.03 -2.07
C LEU A 197 1.89 -3.34 -2.10
N SER A 198 2.92 -3.46 -1.27
CA SER A 198 3.79 -4.63 -1.15
C SER A 198 4.34 -5.06 -2.51
N VAL A 199 4.83 -4.08 -3.28
CA VAL A 199 5.62 -4.34 -4.49
C VAL A 199 7.03 -4.76 -4.10
N GLU A 200 7.70 -5.49 -4.98
CA GLU A 200 9.07 -5.96 -4.73
C GLU A 200 10.09 -5.05 -5.38
N THR A 201 9.76 -4.48 -6.55
CA THR A 201 10.61 -3.53 -7.26
C THR A 201 9.90 -2.20 -7.47
N ALA A 202 10.66 -1.12 -7.53
CA ALA A 202 10.16 0.21 -7.86
C ALA A 202 10.90 0.78 -9.07
N PRO A 203 10.18 1.47 -9.98
CA PRO A 203 10.80 2.23 -11.05
C PRO A 203 11.56 3.42 -10.45
N ALA A 204 12.84 3.55 -10.79
CA ALA A 204 13.74 4.51 -10.19
C ALA A 204 14.69 5.15 -11.23
N LEU A 205 14.94 6.43 -11.04
CA LEU A 205 15.97 7.21 -11.72
C LEU A 205 17.16 7.36 -10.78
N LYS A 206 18.34 6.97 -11.24
CA LYS A 206 19.59 7.11 -10.49
C LYS A 206 20.35 8.34 -10.95
N VAL A 207 20.80 9.14 -10.01
CA VAL A 207 21.55 10.38 -10.27
C VAL A 207 22.59 10.60 -9.17
N ASP A 208 23.72 11.22 -9.50
CA ASP A 208 24.66 11.69 -8.49
C ASP A 208 24.06 12.90 -7.77
N ILE A 209 23.91 12.82 -6.45
CA ILE A 209 23.40 13.93 -5.64
C ILE A 209 24.22 15.23 -5.86
N GLU A 210 25.49 15.13 -6.26
CA GLU A 210 26.32 16.28 -6.56
C GLU A 210 25.84 17.09 -7.77
N GLU A 211 25.16 16.46 -8.73
CA GLU A 211 24.57 17.12 -9.89
C GLU A 211 23.23 17.84 -9.57
N LEU A 212 22.69 17.63 -8.36
CA LEU A 212 21.39 18.16 -7.96
C LEU A 212 21.50 19.43 -7.12
N LYS A 213 20.50 20.31 -7.29
CA LYS A 213 20.23 21.43 -6.38
C LYS A 213 19.27 20.99 -5.29
N ILE A 214 19.62 21.27 -4.03
CA ILE A 214 18.81 20.95 -2.85
C ILE A 214 18.45 22.24 -2.14
N ARG A 215 17.19 22.37 -1.77
CA ARG A 215 16.68 23.49 -0.98
C ARG A 215 16.03 23.00 0.31
N PRO A 216 15.97 23.83 1.36
CA PRO A 216 15.09 23.56 2.50
C PRO A 216 13.65 23.41 2.00
N ALA A 217 12.91 22.46 2.57
CA ALA A 217 11.47 22.44 2.38
C ALA A 217 10.84 23.70 3.01
N LYS A 218 9.64 24.08 2.59
CA LYS A 218 8.96 25.31 3.07
C LYS A 218 8.84 25.42 4.59
N THR A 219 8.83 24.29 5.29
CA THR A 219 8.72 24.17 6.76
C THR A 219 10.06 24.24 7.48
N CYS A 220 11.19 24.29 6.77
CA CYS A 220 12.53 24.30 7.32
C CYS A 220 13.30 25.57 6.91
N SER A 221 13.89 26.27 7.87
CA SER A 221 14.61 27.52 7.62
C SER A 221 16.11 27.34 7.31
N LYS A 222 16.66 26.13 7.51
CA LYS A 222 18.10 25.86 7.36
C LYS A 222 18.40 24.92 6.18
N PRO A 223 19.36 25.26 5.32
CA PRO A 223 19.88 24.33 4.31
C PRO A 223 20.46 23.08 4.95
N ILE A 224 20.21 21.92 4.34
CA ILE A 224 20.76 20.64 4.76
C ILE A 224 21.82 20.23 3.75
N ALA A 225 23.01 19.91 4.24
CA ALA A 225 24.11 19.45 3.39
C ALA A 225 23.79 18.08 2.79
N LYS A 226 24.22 17.85 1.54
CA LYS A 226 24.06 16.57 0.81
C LYS A 226 24.58 15.37 1.61
N GLU A 227 25.73 15.52 2.25
CA GLU A 227 26.33 14.49 3.10
C GLU A 227 25.43 14.11 4.29
N VAL A 228 24.71 15.07 4.89
CA VAL A 228 23.78 14.81 5.99
C VAL A 228 22.59 13.98 5.51
N ILE A 229 22.08 14.25 4.30
CA ILE A 229 21.00 13.47 3.67
C ILE A 229 21.45 12.02 3.43
N LEU A 230 22.64 11.84 2.84
CA LEU A 230 23.20 10.51 2.58
C LEU A 230 23.43 9.73 3.88
N ASN A 231 24.04 10.36 4.89
CA ASN A 231 24.28 9.72 6.19
C ASN A 231 22.97 9.32 6.90
N ALA A 232 21.94 10.18 6.87
CA ALA A 232 20.63 9.85 7.42
C ALA A 232 19.97 8.66 6.71
N GLY A 233 20.15 8.55 5.39
CA GLY A 233 19.70 7.41 4.61
C GLY A 233 20.43 6.10 4.97
N ILE A 234 21.76 6.15 5.00
CA ILE A 234 22.63 4.96 5.14
C ILE A 234 22.72 4.46 6.59
N LYS A 235 22.95 5.37 7.53
CA LYS A 235 23.27 5.06 8.94
C LYS A 235 22.16 5.46 9.90
N GLY A 236 21.40 6.50 9.57
CA GLY A 236 20.49 7.16 10.50
C GLY A 236 21.23 8.07 11.51
N PRO A 237 20.49 8.75 12.42
CA PRO A 237 19.02 8.77 12.51
C PRO A 237 18.38 9.45 11.29
N LYS A 238 17.10 9.13 11.04
CA LYS A 238 16.33 9.75 9.95
C LYS A 238 16.11 11.23 10.25
N LEU A 239 16.10 12.05 9.20
CA LEU A 239 15.73 13.46 9.27
C LEU A 239 14.22 13.61 9.53
N PRO A 240 13.78 14.73 10.14
CA PRO A 240 12.36 15.05 10.26
C PRO A 240 11.64 15.01 8.90
N PRO A 241 10.34 14.67 8.85
CA PRO A 241 9.56 14.74 7.62
C PRO A 241 9.65 16.13 6.97
N LYS A 242 9.64 16.18 5.63
CA LYS A 242 9.69 17.43 4.86
C LYS A 242 10.86 18.33 5.30
N SER A 243 12.06 17.75 5.40
CA SER A 243 13.29 18.49 5.76
C SER A 243 13.96 19.18 4.57
N PHE A 244 13.94 18.57 3.39
CA PHE A 244 14.54 19.09 2.17
C PHE A 244 13.69 18.77 0.93
N GLU A 245 13.91 19.52 -0.13
CA GLU A 245 13.37 19.25 -1.47
C GLU A 245 14.51 19.28 -2.49
N VAL A 246 14.42 18.38 -3.47
CA VAL A 246 15.30 18.40 -4.63
C VAL A 246 14.65 19.26 -5.71
N GLU A 247 15.38 20.21 -6.28
CA GLU A 247 14.93 21.01 -7.42
C GLU A 247 15.06 20.21 -8.73
N VAL A 248 14.23 19.18 -8.86
CA VAL A 248 14.08 18.39 -10.08
C VAL A 248 12.61 18.39 -10.48
N LYS A 249 12.33 18.53 -11.77
CA LYS A 249 10.95 18.43 -12.25
C LYS A 249 10.37 17.05 -11.96
N GLN A 250 9.11 17.02 -11.55
CA GLN A 250 8.40 15.75 -11.41
C GLN A 250 8.14 15.16 -12.79
N TYR A 251 8.77 14.02 -13.06
CA TYR A 251 8.57 13.26 -14.29
C TYR A 251 7.47 12.23 -14.11
N LYS A 252 6.71 11.99 -15.17
CA LYS A 252 5.73 10.91 -15.24
C LYS A 252 6.30 9.69 -15.94
N ILE A 253 5.89 8.52 -15.48
CA ILE A 253 6.14 7.21 -16.11
C ILE A 253 4.80 6.50 -16.26
N ASN A 254 4.76 5.36 -16.97
CA ASN A 254 3.56 4.54 -17.07
C ASN A 254 3.93 3.07 -16.87
N VAL A 255 4.06 2.64 -15.60
CA VAL A 255 4.47 1.27 -15.28
C VAL A 255 3.29 0.52 -14.66
N PRO A 256 2.81 -0.59 -15.27
CA PRO A 256 1.75 -1.41 -14.68
C PRO A 256 2.15 -1.96 -13.31
N LEU A 257 1.28 -1.79 -12.31
CA LEU A 257 1.54 -2.22 -10.93
C LEU A 257 1.81 -3.73 -10.83
N LYS A 258 1.14 -4.52 -11.65
CA LYS A 258 1.34 -5.98 -11.73
C LYS A 258 2.77 -6.38 -12.11
N ASN A 259 3.48 -5.55 -12.87
CA ASN A 259 4.86 -5.83 -13.31
C ASN A 259 5.89 -5.61 -12.18
N LEU A 260 5.49 -4.97 -11.08
CA LEU A 260 6.35 -4.63 -9.95
C LEU A 260 6.28 -5.65 -8.80
N ARG A 261 5.46 -6.68 -8.97
CA ARG A 261 5.30 -7.80 -8.04
C ARG A 261 5.88 -9.05 -8.70
N THR A 262 6.54 -9.92 -7.94
CA THR A 262 6.91 -11.22 -8.51
C THR A 262 5.73 -12.18 -8.52
N ASN A 263 5.71 -13.03 -9.53
CA ASN A 263 4.93 -14.25 -9.50
C ASN A 263 5.74 -15.29 -8.73
N HIS A 264 5.18 -15.87 -7.67
CA HIS A 264 5.85 -16.96 -6.95
C HIS A 264 6.10 -18.13 -7.90
N GLU A 265 7.33 -18.64 -7.94
CA GLU A 265 7.68 -19.83 -8.71
C GLU A 265 6.94 -21.07 -8.15
N PRO A 266 6.29 -21.88 -9.01
CA PRO A 266 5.72 -23.16 -8.60
C PRO A 266 6.81 -24.09 -8.01
N GLY A 267 6.58 -24.67 -6.82
CA GLY A 267 7.50 -25.63 -6.18
C GLY A 267 8.43 -25.07 -5.10
N ALA A 268 8.33 -23.79 -4.73
CA ALA A 268 9.17 -23.21 -3.68
C ALA A 268 8.95 -23.86 -2.29
N PRO A 269 9.96 -23.92 -1.38
CA PRO A 269 9.85 -24.49 -0.02
C PRO A 269 8.65 -23.96 0.79
N ARG A 270 8.20 -22.74 0.49
CA ARG A 270 7.01 -22.11 1.09
C ARG A 270 5.71 -22.83 0.75
N GLN A 271 5.59 -23.42 -0.44
CA GLN A 271 4.43 -24.23 -0.83
C GLN A 271 4.29 -25.47 0.06
N LEU A 272 5.42 -26.03 0.51
CA LEU A 272 5.47 -27.15 1.45
C LEU A 272 5.48 -26.70 2.92
N LYS A 273 5.28 -25.40 3.19
CA LYS A 273 5.22 -24.81 4.55
C LYS A 273 6.48 -25.06 5.38
N VAL A 274 7.65 -24.98 4.76
CA VAL A 274 8.95 -25.04 5.45
C VAL A 274 9.43 -23.62 5.75
N TYR A 275 9.78 -23.36 7.02
CA TYR A 275 10.20 -22.04 7.50
C TYR A 275 11.56 -22.12 8.18
N ASN A 276 12.43 -21.13 7.92
CA ASN A 276 13.80 -21.13 8.44
C ASN A 276 13.91 -20.71 9.92
N ASN A 277 12.86 -20.11 10.48
CA ASN A 277 12.78 -19.74 11.90
C ASN A 277 11.32 -19.53 12.31
N THR A 278 11.06 -19.45 13.62
CA THR A 278 9.72 -19.28 14.18
C THR A 278 9.03 -18.00 13.72
N LEU A 279 9.75 -16.90 13.58
CA LEU A 279 9.17 -15.63 13.13
C LEU A 279 8.75 -15.70 11.65
N ALA A 280 9.49 -16.46 10.83
CA ALA A 280 9.15 -16.71 9.44
C ALA A 280 7.78 -17.40 9.27
N LEU A 281 7.41 -18.29 10.21
CA LEU A 281 6.09 -18.93 10.23
C LEU A 281 4.93 -17.93 10.18
N LEU A 282 5.11 -16.74 10.76
CA LEU A 282 4.10 -15.68 10.74
C LEU A 282 4.07 -15.00 9.37
N HIS A 283 5.11 -14.25 9.02
CA HIS A 283 5.04 -13.33 7.88
C HIS A 283 5.24 -13.99 6.51
N GLU A 284 5.88 -15.17 6.45
CA GLU A 284 6.00 -15.97 5.22
C GLU A 284 4.90 -17.03 5.14
N GLY A 285 4.15 -17.24 6.24
CA GLY A 285 2.99 -18.12 6.28
C GLY A 285 1.70 -17.48 5.79
N TRP A 286 1.72 -16.17 5.49
CA TRP A 286 0.61 -15.50 4.83
C TRP A 286 0.54 -15.83 3.34
N PRO A 287 -0.66 -15.85 2.73
CA PRO A 287 -1.96 -15.41 3.29
C PRO A 287 -2.60 -16.40 4.28
N THR A 288 -3.36 -15.89 5.25
CA THR A 288 -4.27 -16.77 6.05
C THR A 288 -5.39 -17.33 5.17
N PRO A 289 -5.99 -18.48 5.49
CA PRO A 289 -7.00 -19.10 4.63
C PRO A 289 -8.25 -18.22 4.39
N LEU A 290 -8.75 -18.24 3.15
CA LEU A 290 -10.08 -17.77 2.77
C LEU A 290 -10.90 -19.01 2.38
N VAL A 291 -11.96 -19.31 3.12
CA VAL A 291 -12.70 -20.58 3.02
C VAL A 291 -14.15 -20.31 2.67
N ARG A 292 -14.70 -20.98 1.65
CA ARG A 292 -16.14 -20.89 1.33
C ARG A 292 -16.96 -21.63 2.40
N LEU A 293 -17.94 -20.96 3.00
CA LEU A 293 -18.86 -21.51 3.98
C LEU A 293 -20.09 -22.09 3.26
N ASN A 294 -20.19 -23.41 3.19
CA ASN A 294 -21.26 -24.07 2.44
C ASN A 294 -22.64 -23.87 3.08
N SER A 295 -22.70 -23.81 4.42
CA SER A 295 -23.93 -23.63 5.18
C SER A 295 -24.57 -22.24 5.04
N LEU A 296 -23.79 -21.25 4.56
CA LEU A 296 -24.27 -19.89 4.32
C LEU A 296 -24.42 -19.56 2.82
N SER A 297 -23.79 -20.37 1.96
CA SER A 297 -23.80 -20.18 0.52
C SER A 297 -25.02 -20.85 -0.13
N THR A 298 -25.45 -20.30 -1.26
CA THR A 298 -26.50 -20.86 -2.13
C THR A 298 -25.95 -20.94 -3.55
N GLU A 299 -26.80 -21.25 -4.54
CA GLU A 299 -26.44 -21.17 -5.96
C GLU A 299 -26.11 -19.73 -6.39
N LYS A 300 -26.77 -18.75 -5.79
CA LYS A 300 -26.66 -17.32 -6.16
C LYS A 300 -25.80 -16.50 -5.20
N ARG A 301 -25.50 -17.05 -4.01
CA ARG A 301 -24.72 -16.38 -2.96
C ARG A 301 -23.49 -17.20 -2.59
N SER A 302 -22.33 -16.57 -2.62
CA SER A 302 -21.05 -17.19 -2.22
C SER A 302 -20.52 -16.50 -0.98
N VAL A 303 -20.42 -17.23 0.14
CA VAL A 303 -19.98 -16.68 1.43
C VAL A 303 -18.63 -17.25 1.79
N TRP A 304 -17.66 -16.39 2.07
CA TRP A 304 -16.28 -16.74 2.36
C TRP A 304 -15.87 -16.23 3.74
N ALA A 305 -15.17 -17.06 4.51
CA ALA A 305 -14.59 -16.72 5.80
C ALA A 305 -13.08 -16.48 5.67
N LYS A 306 -12.63 -15.30 6.06
CA LYS A 306 -11.20 -14.97 6.19
C LYS A 306 -10.74 -15.38 7.59
N LEU A 307 -10.00 -16.49 7.69
CA LEU A 307 -9.68 -17.17 8.95
C LEU A 307 -8.38 -16.64 9.58
N GLU A 308 -8.46 -15.52 10.28
CA GLU A 308 -7.29 -14.91 10.96
C GLU A 308 -6.84 -15.70 12.20
N GLY A 309 -7.61 -16.70 12.64
CA GLY A 309 -7.20 -17.67 13.66
C GLY A 309 -5.99 -18.54 13.28
N TYR A 310 -5.62 -18.57 12.00
CA TYR A 310 -4.46 -19.30 11.49
C TYR A 310 -3.12 -18.58 11.69
N ASN A 311 -3.13 -17.34 12.20
CA ASN A 311 -1.87 -16.75 12.64
C ASN A 311 -1.31 -17.56 13.84
N PRO A 312 -0.01 -17.88 13.85
CA PRO A 312 0.54 -18.97 14.66
C PRO A 312 0.64 -18.73 16.17
N PHE A 313 0.66 -17.48 16.65
CA PHE A 313 1.04 -17.17 18.02
C PHE A 313 -0.16 -16.89 18.92
N SER A 314 -0.98 -15.88 18.59
CA SER A 314 -2.21 -15.59 19.34
C SER A 314 -3.44 -16.31 18.82
N ASN A 315 -3.28 -17.09 17.73
CA ASN A 315 -4.39 -17.61 16.93
C ASN A 315 -5.40 -16.50 16.63
N SER A 316 -4.88 -15.34 16.20
CA SER A 316 -5.71 -14.20 15.88
C SER A 316 -5.06 -13.21 14.92
N VAL A 317 -5.89 -12.32 14.38
CA VAL A 317 -5.51 -11.14 13.58
C VAL A 317 -4.44 -10.25 14.23
N LYS A 318 -4.25 -10.35 15.56
CA LYS A 318 -3.34 -9.49 16.32
C LYS A 318 -1.86 -9.84 16.15
N ASP A 319 -1.52 -11.01 15.63
CA ASP A 319 -0.13 -11.33 15.31
C ASP A 319 0.43 -10.37 14.25
N ARG A 320 -0.41 -9.98 13.27
CA ARG A 320 -0.05 -9.01 12.23
C ARG A 320 0.40 -7.69 12.83
N ILE A 321 -0.40 -7.14 13.76
CA ILE A 321 -0.10 -5.83 14.37
C ILE A 321 1.06 -5.93 15.36
N GLY A 322 1.16 -7.05 16.10
CA GLY A 322 2.28 -7.26 17.01
C GLY A 322 3.60 -7.29 16.27
N TRP A 323 3.65 -8.01 15.14
CA TRP A 323 4.79 -8.03 14.24
C TRP A 323 5.11 -6.65 13.68
N ALA A 324 4.11 -5.96 13.13
CA ALA A 324 4.32 -4.67 12.49
C ALA A 324 4.81 -3.59 13.46
N MET A 325 4.23 -3.51 14.66
CA MET A 325 4.62 -2.52 15.66
C MET A 325 6.03 -2.76 16.19
N ILE A 326 6.39 -4.02 16.48
CA ILE A 326 7.76 -4.37 16.93
C ILE A 326 8.79 -4.11 15.82
N LYS A 327 8.47 -4.51 14.58
CA LYS A 327 9.32 -4.28 13.42
C LYS A 327 9.57 -2.78 13.21
N GLU A 328 8.51 -1.97 13.22
CA GLU A 328 8.62 -0.52 13.04
C GLU A 328 9.43 0.12 14.18
N ALA A 329 9.19 -0.26 15.45
CA ALA A 329 9.98 0.22 16.58
C ALA A 329 11.47 -0.15 16.46
N LYS A 330 11.79 -1.34 15.93
CA LYS A 330 13.17 -1.77 15.67
C LYS A 330 13.82 -0.93 14.57
N GLU A 331 13.13 -0.71 13.46
CA GLU A 331 13.60 0.09 12.33
C GLU A 331 13.84 1.56 12.70
N LYS A 332 13.05 2.08 13.65
CA LYS A 332 13.21 3.42 14.23
C LYS A 332 14.33 3.53 15.28
N GLY A 333 14.89 2.40 15.73
CA GLY A 333 15.83 2.37 16.85
C GLY A 333 15.18 2.71 18.20
N GLU A 334 13.85 2.60 18.30
CA GLU A 334 13.06 2.93 19.49
C GLU A 334 12.84 1.73 20.40
N LEU A 335 12.99 0.51 19.87
CA LEU A 335 12.76 -0.73 20.60
C LEU A 335 13.62 -0.82 21.87
N LYS A 336 12.98 -1.11 23.00
CA LYS A 336 13.58 -1.22 24.33
C LYS A 336 13.58 -2.65 24.84
N GLU A 337 14.22 -2.88 25.99
CA GLU A 337 14.29 -4.19 26.66
C GLU A 337 12.93 -4.68 27.17
N VAL A 338 11.98 -3.75 27.39
CA VAL A 338 10.63 -4.06 27.87
C VAL A 338 9.58 -3.34 27.02
N ILE A 339 8.64 -4.12 26.48
CA ILE A 339 7.45 -3.64 25.79
C ILE A 339 6.29 -3.56 26.78
N TYR A 340 5.62 -2.42 26.78
CA TYR A 340 4.41 -2.13 27.54
C TYR A 340 3.22 -2.08 26.58
N GLU A 341 2.07 -2.63 26.98
CA GLU A 341 0.85 -2.55 26.15
C GLU A 341 -0.43 -2.66 26.99
N ALA A 342 -1.44 -1.85 26.65
CA ALA A 342 -2.81 -2.03 27.11
C ALA A 342 -3.55 -3.01 26.19
N THR A 343 -4.09 -4.11 26.71
CA THR A 343 -4.70 -5.15 25.87
C THR A 343 -5.93 -5.82 26.49
N SER A 344 -6.79 -6.37 25.62
CA SER A 344 -7.92 -7.21 25.99
C SER A 344 -7.62 -8.71 25.92
N THR A 345 -6.45 -9.12 25.41
CA THR A 345 -5.77 -10.44 25.51
C THR A 345 -4.93 -10.71 24.26
N ASN A 346 -5.56 -10.76 23.07
CA ASN A 346 -4.93 -11.25 21.83
C ASN A 346 -3.65 -10.48 21.45
N THR A 347 -3.66 -9.15 21.56
CA THR A 347 -2.47 -8.32 21.32
C THR A 347 -1.36 -8.62 22.32
N GLY A 348 -1.71 -8.95 23.56
CA GLY A 348 -0.74 -9.32 24.59
C GLY A 348 -0.04 -10.61 24.23
N ILE A 349 -0.80 -11.66 23.90
CA ILE A 349 -0.26 -12.95 23.46
C ILE A 349 0.64 -12.78 22.23
N ALA A 350 0.18 -12.02 21.22
CA ALA A 350 0.95 -11.73 20.01
C ALA A 350 2.28 -11.04 20.32
N LEU A 351 2.24 -9.95 21.10
CA LEU A 351 3.43 -9.18 21.46
C LEU A 351 4.40 -10.00 22.31
N THR A 352 3.93 -10.70 23.33
CA THR A 352 4.79 -11.54 24.18
C THR A 352 5.47 -12.63 23.37
N SER A 353 4.73 -13.31 22.49
CA SER A 353 5.30 -14.38 21.66
C SER A 353 6.40 -13.85 20.75
N ILE A 354 6.17 -12.74 20.06
CA ILE A 354 7.13 -12.11 19.15
C ILE A 354 8.32 -11.52 19.91
N ALA A 355 8.08 -10.86 21.05
CA ALA A 355 9.11 -10.30 21.91
C ALA A 355 10.04 -11.38 22.48
N ASN A 356 9.51 -12.54 22.87
CA ASN A 356 10.30 -13.67 23.36
C ASN A 356 11.34 -14.14 22.33
N MET A 357 10.98 -14.18 21.04
CA MET A 357 11.93 -14.52 19.96
C MET A 357 13.05 -13.48 19.79
N LEU A 358 12.86 -12.26 20.31
CA LEU A 358 13.84 -11.17 20.29
C LEU A 358 14.55 -11.00 21.64
N GLY A 359 14.24 -11.82 22.65
CA GLY A 359 14.77 -11.67 24.01
C GLY A 359 14.24 -10.44 24.76
N ILE A 360 13.07 -9.93 24.37
CA ILE A 360 12.46 -8.71 24.93
C ILE A 360 11.34 -9.10 25.90
N LYS A 361 11.29 -8.45 27.06
CA LYS A 361 10.25 -8.70 28.08
C LYS A 361 8.97 -7.95 27.72
N THR A 362 7.83 -8.45 28.22
CA THR A 362 6.54 -7.79 28.04
C THR A 362 5.82 -7.57 29.36
N LYS A 363 5.24 -6.38 29.50
CA LYS A 363 4.42 -5.98 30.64
C LYS A 363 3.07 -5.48 30.13
N LEU A 364 2.00 -6.18 30.51
CA LEU A 364 0.68 -6.04 29.93
C LEU A 364 -0.31 -5.48 30.96
N PHE A 365 -1.11 -4.52 30.52
CA PHE A 365 -2.14 -3.89 31.34
C PHE A 365 -3.50 -4.33 30.82
N ILE A 366 -4.23 -5.06 31.66
CA ILE A 366 -5.48 -5.71 31.28
C ILE A 366 -6.60 -5.23 32.21
N PRO A 367 -7.77 -4.83 31.69
CA PRO A 367 -8.91 -4.51 32.54
C PRO A 367 -9.32 -5.69 33.45
N LYS A 368 -9.78 -5.39 34.67
CA LYS A 368 -10.16 -6.42 35.68
C LYS A 368 -11.30 -7.36 35.22
N HIS A 369 -12.16 -6.91 34.31
CA HIS A 369 -13.34 -7.66 33.87
C HIS A 369 -13.08 -8.58 32.65
N VAL A 370 -11.90 -8.48 32.01
CA VAL A 370 -11.48 -9.41 30.94
C VAL A 370 -11.29 -10.81 31.51
N GLN A 371 -11.50 -11.86 30.70
CA GLN A 371 -11.45 -13.27 31.13
C GLN A 371 -10.20 -13.60 31.94
N LYS A 372 -10.32 -14.51 32.91
CA LYS A 372 -9.18 -14.97 33.72
C LYS A 372 -8.35 -16.03 33.00
N LEU A 373 -8.97 -16.82 32.12
CA LEU A 373 -8.28 -17.80 31.29
C LEU A 373 -7.06 -17.20 30.55
N SER A 374 -7.11 -15.92 30.15
CA SER A 374 -6.00 -15.27 29.47
C SER A 374 -4.76 -15.08 30.34
N ASP A 375 -4.90 -14.96 31.65
CA ASP A 375 -3.75 -14.81 32.57
C ASP A 375 -2.87 -16.07 32.54
N ILE A 376 -3.47 -17.24 32.34
CA ILE A 376 -2.76 -18.52 32.26
C ILE A 376 -1.84 -18.52 31.03
N TYR A 377 -2.38 -18.19 29.85
CA TYR A 377 -1.58 -18.15 28.62
C TYR A 377 -0.47 -17.12 28.70
N LEU A 378 -0.75 -15.93 29.24
CA LEU A 378 0.24 -14.86 29.39
C LEU A 378 1.35 -15.24 30.38
N LYS A 379 1.01 -15.90 31.49
CA LYS A 379 1.99 -16.41 32.45
C LYS A 379 2.86 -17.52 31.85
N VAL A 380 2.27 -18.43 31.07
CA VAL A 380 3.02 -19.47 30.34
C VAL A 380 4.03 -18.83 29.37
N LEU A 381 3.63 -17.75 28.70
CA LEU A 381 4.49 -17.00 27.78
C LEU A 381 5.50 -16.09 28.50
N GLY A 382 5.43 -15.96 29.84
CA GLY A 382 6.36 -15.16 30.63
C GLY A 382 6.07 -13.66 30.64
N ALA A 383 4.85 -13.23 30.32
CA ALA A 383 4.45 -11.83 30.44
C ALA A 383 4.19 -11.43 31.91
N GLU A 384 4.61 -10.22 32.29
CA GLU A 384 4.13 -9.58 33.51
C GLU A 384 2.74 -9.00 33.24
N VAL A 385 1.74 -9.33 34.07
CA VAL A 385 0.35 -8.88 33.87
C VAL A 385 -0.10 -8.03 35.05
N ILE A 386 -0.56 -6.81 34.77
CA ILE A 386 -1.17 -5.90 35.73
C ILE A 386 -2.64 -5.72 35.39
N ARG A 387 -3.52 -6.03 36.35
CA ARG A 387 -4.97 -5.85 36.21
C ARG A 387 -5.41 -4.47 36.68
N LEU A 388 -5.91 -3.63 35.77
CA LEU A 388 -6.35 -2.26 36.05
C LEU A 388 -7.87 -2.16 36.26
N PRO A 389 -8.34 -1.29 37.18
CA PRO A 389 -9.76 -1.05 37.41
C PRO A 389 -10.36 -0.09 36.36
N VAL A 390 -10.17 -0.38 35.07
CA VAL A 390 -10.72 0.38 33.94
C VAL A 390 -11.87 -0.38 33.27
N GLY A 391 -12.78 0.36 32.63
CA GLY A 391 -13.94 -0.19 31.94
C GLY A 391 -13.62 -0.63 30.51
N LEU A 392 -12.70 0.06 29.84
CA LEU A 392 -12.23 -0.31 28.49
C LEU A 392 -10.71 -0.33 28.43
N THR A 393 -10.15 -1.19 27.58
CA THR A 393 -8.69 -1.26 27.38
C THR A 393 -8.08 0.07 26.93
N VAL A 394 -8.80 0.86 26.12
CA VAL A 394 -8.32 2.15 25.60
C VAL A 394 -8.12 3.19 26.71
N GLU A 395 -8.85 3.07 27.83
CA GLU A 395 -8.73 3.99 28.98
C GLU A 395 -7.39 3.83 29.72
N ALA A 396 -6.71 2.69 29.54
CA ALA A 396 -5.42 2.44 30.17
C ALA A 396 -4.23 3.10 29.44
N VAL A 397 -4.41 3.58 28.19
CA VAL A 397 -3.31 4.04 27.32
C VAL A 397 -2.39 5.05 28.00
N SER A 398 -2.95 6.12 28.56
CA SER A 398 -2.15 7.18 29.21
C SER A 398 -1.39 6.70 30.45
N GLN A 399 -1.95 5.75 31.19
CA GLN A 399 -1.27 5.15 32.34
C GLN A 399 -0.10 4.26 31.88
N VAL A 400 -0.30 3.49 30.79
CA VAL A 400 0.76 2.66 30.21
C VAL A 400 1.89 3.51 29.63
N ASP A 401 1.57 4.62 28.97
CA ASP A 401 2.57 5.59 28.49
C ASP A 401 3.44 6.12 29.63
N ALA A 402 2.81 6.53 30.74
CA ALA A 402 3.51 7.05 31.90
C ALA A 402 4.41 5.99 32.57
N GLU A 403 3.94 4.76 32.69
CA GLU A 403 4.71 3.65 33.26
C GLU A 403 5.90 3.28 32.38
N ALA A 404 5.69 3.13 31.07
CA ALA A 404 6.74 2.82 30.11
C ALA A 404 7.85 3.88 30.14
N LYS A 405 7.47 5.16 30.14
CA LYS A 405 8.41 6.28 30.21
C LYS A 405 9.21 6.27 31.52
N THR A 406 8.54 6.06 32.65
CA THR A 406 9.17 6.04 33.99
C THR A 406 10.24 4.94 34.09
N HIS A 407 9.99 3.78 33.48
CA HIS A 407 10.86 2.61 33.59
C HIS A 407 11.75 2.38 32.34
N GLY A 408 11.84 3.36 31.43
CA GLY A 408 12.67 3.26 30.23
C GLY A 408 12.25 2.20 29.20
N GLY A 409 10.99 1.76 29.26
CA GLY A 409 10.38 0.84 28.29
C GLY A 409 9.76 1.57 27.10
N ILE A 410 9.15 0.80 26.20
CA ILE A 410 8.39 1.32 25.06
C ILE A 410 6.93 0.88 25.14
N HIS A 411 6.01 1.82 24.98
CA HIS A 411 4.60 1.51 24.72
C HIS A 411 4.36 1.49 23.21
N LEU A 412 3.92 0.35 22.68
CA LEU A 412 3.66 0.22 21.25
C LEU A 412 2.33 0.84 20.82
N ASN A 413 1.34 0.87 21.72
CA ASN A 413 0.06 1.56 21.60
C ASN A 413 -0.74 1.13 20.36
N GLN A 414 -1.37 -0.04 20.43
CA GLN A 414 -2.14 -0.60 19.31
C GLN A 414 -3.30 0.29 18.81
N PHE A 415 -3.75 1.26 19.61
CA PHE A 415 -4.85 2.17 19.28
C PHE A 415 -4.38 3.41 18.52
N GLY A 416 -3.13 3.83 18.74
CA GLY A 416 -2.53 5.02 18.13
C GLY A 416 -1.52 4.74 17.02
N ASN A 417 -0.96 3.52 16.96
CA ASN A 417 0.17 3.20 16.09
C ASN A 417 -0.24 2.79 14.66
N ASP A 418 0.16 3.58 13.66
CA ASP A 418 -0.19 3.36 12.26
C ASP A 418 0.34 2.07 11.65
N ALA A 419 1.34 1.42 12.28
CA ALA A 419 1.74 0.07 11.90
C ALA A 419 0.56 -0.91 11.87
N ASN A 420 -0.46 -0.70 12.72
CA ASN A 420 -1.70 -1.47 12.74
C ASN A 420 -2.50 -1.33 11.43
N PHE A 421 -2.78 -0.10 10.98
CA PHE A 421 -3.49 0.11 9.71
C PHE A 421 -2.64 -0.33 8.51
N LYS A 422 -1.35 0.06 8.50
CA LYS A 422 -0.41 -0.24 7.41
C LYS A 422 -0.30 -1.75 7.15
N ILE A 423 -0.17 -2.57 8.20
CA ILE A 423 -0.02 -4.02 8.00
C ILE A 423 -1.28 -4.64 7.39
N HIS A 424 -2.47 -4.21 7.80
CA HIS A 424 -3.71 -4.74 7.24
C HIS A 424 -3.95 -4.29 5.80
N LEU A 425 -3.45 -3.10 5.42
CA LEU A 425 -3.49 -2.63 4.03
C LEU A 425 -2.55 -3.44 3.13
N LYS A 426 -1.32 -3.69 3.61
CA LYS A 426 -0.32 -4.53 2.94
C LYS A 426 -0.72 -5.99 2.80
N THR A 427 -1.42 -6.49 3.82
CA THR A 427 -1.70 -7.93 3.97
C THR A 427 -3.19 -8.19 3.91
N THR A 428 -3.92 -8.20 5.02
CA THR A 428 -5.32 -8.62 5.11
C THR A 428 -6.23 -8.14 3.98
N ALA A 429 -6.22 -6.85 3.63
CA ALA A 429 -7.06 -6.30 2.56
C ALA A 429 -6.64 -6.81 1.17
N ARG A 430 -5.33 -6.73 0.87
CA ARG A 430 -4.75 -7.26 -0.37
C ARG A 430 -4.98 -8.77 -0.52
N GLU A 431 -4.78 -9.53 0.55
CA GLU A 431 -4.98 -10.97 0.58
C GLU A 431 -6.42 -11.34 0.21
N ILE A 432 -7.43 -10.63 0.73
CA ILE A 432 -8.83 -10.87 0.37
C ILE A 432 -9.05 -10.64 -1.15
N ASP A 433 -8.52 -9.55 -1.71
CA ASP A 433 -8.65 -9.25 -3.15
C ASP A 433 -7.97 -10.32 -4.01
N GLU A 434 -6.72 -10.67 -3.70
CA GLU A 434 -5.94 -11.64 -4.45
C GLU A 434 -6.51 -13.06 -4.34
N GLN A 435 -6.98 -13.46 -3.14
CA GLN A 435 -7.62 -14.76 -2.92
C GLN A 435 -8.95 -14.89 -3.69
N LEU A 436 -9.82 -13.88 -3.67
CA LEU A 436 -11.06 -13.90 -4.46
C LEU A 436 -10.79 -13.91 -5.97
N LYS A 437 -9.85 -13.09 -6.44
CA LYS A 437 -9.45 -13.08 -7.87
C LYS A 437 -8.92 -14.41 -8.36
N SER A 438 -8.17 -15.13 -7.52
CA SER A 438 -7.65 -16.46 -7.86
C SER A 438 -8.75 -17.49 -8.18
N VAL A 439 -9.97 -17.25 -7.70
CA VAL A 439 -11.16 -18.07 -7.97
C VAL A 439 -12.18 -17.36 -8.87
N GLY A 440 -11.77 -16.27 -9.53
CA GLY A 440 -12.60 -15.53 -10.49
C GLY A 440 -13.75 -14.74 -9.86
N LEU A 441 -13.62 -14.33 -8.59
CA LEU A 441 -14.65 -13.59 -7.86
C LEU A 441 -14.19 -12.19 -7.47
N GLU A 442 -15.16 -11.28 -7.38
CA GLU A 442 -15.04 -9.97 -6.75
C GLU A 442 -16.10 -9.87 -5.64
N PRO A 443 -15.78 -9.27 -4.48
CA PRO A 443 -16.73 -9.19 -3.38
C PRO A 443 -17.84 -8.18 -3.68
N THR A 444 -19.06 -8.45 -3.21
CA THR A 444 -20.14 -7.44 -3.14
C THR A 444 -20.29 -6.88 -1.74
N CYS A 445 -19.87 -7.62 -0.71
CA CYS A 445 -19.95 -7.18 0.68
C CYS A 445 -18.84 -7.78 1.54
N ILE A 446 -18.24 -6.96 2.41
CA ILE A 446 -17.25 -7.40 3.40
C ILE A 446 -17.71 -6.98 4.80
N ILE A 447 -17.75 -7.93 5.73
CA ILE A 447 -18.29 -7.76 7.09
C ILE A 447 -17.21 -8.12 8.11
N GLY A 448 -16.98 -7.26 9.10
CA GLY A 448 -16.03 -7.54 10.17
C GLY A 448 -16.23 -6.72 11.44
N GLY A 449 -15.70 -7.23 12.55
CA GLY A 449 -15.83 -6.62 13.87
C GLY A 449 -14.91 -5.42 14.10
N LEU A 450 -15.38 -4.42 14.85
CA LEU A 450 -14.63 -3.20 15.14
C LEU A 450 -13.98 -3.23 16.53
N GLY A 451 -12.66 -3.42 16.58
CA GLY A 451 -11.85 -3.33 17.80
C GLY A 451 -11.04 -2.04 17.85
N THR A 452 -9.76 -2.09 17.49
CA THR A 452 -8.95 -0.88 17.25
C THR A 452 -9.34 -0.14 15.96
N SER A 453 -10.27 -0.70 15.18
CA SER A 453 -10.63 -0.38 13.79
C SER A 453 -9.57 -0.65 12.72
N GLY A 454 -8.31 -0.95 13.06
CA GLY A 454 -7.20 -1.06 12.10
C GLY A 454 -7.48 -1.97 10.89
N HIS A 455 -7.85 -3.24 11.11
CA HIS A 455 -8.10 -4.17 10.01
C HIS A 455 -9.27 -3.78 9.12
N MET A 456 -10.45 -3.51 9.71
CA MET A 456 -11.63 -3.14 8.93
C MET A 456 -11.47 -1.77 8.25
N SER A 457 -10.72 -0.84 8.84
CA SER A 457 -10.46 0.45 8.20
C SER A 457 -9.53 0.27 7.00
N ALA A 458 -8.50 -0.56 7.10
CA ALA A 458 -7.64 -0.86 5.96
C ALA A 458 -8.38 -1.62 4.84
N ILE A 459 -9.26 -2.56 5.19
CA ILE A 459 -10.16 -3.25 4.25
C ILE A 459 -11.09 -2.24 3.57
N SER A 460 -11.76 -1.39 4.36
CA SER A 460 -12.62 -0.32 3.82
C SER A 460 -11.84 0.55 2.84
N TYR A 461 -10.69 1.08 3.24
CA TYR A 461 -9.88 1.95 2.42
C TYR A 461 -9.48 1.27 1.10
N TYR A 462 -8.95 0.03 1.16
CA TYR A 462 -8.57 -0.74 -0.02
C TYR A 462 -9.73 -0.92 -1.01
N PHE A 463 -10.84 -1.50 -0.54
CA PHE A 463 -11.94 -1.89 -1.40
C PHE A 463 -12.73 -0.68 -1.90
N LYS A 464 -12.89 0.37 -1.10
CA LYS A 464 -13.53 1.62 -1.56
C LYS A 464 -12.68 2.38 -2.56
N THR A 465 -11.35 2.37 -2.41
CA THR A 465 -10.46 2.96 -3.40
C THR A 465 -10.51 2.22 -4.74
N LYS A 466 -10.57 0.87 -4.71
CA LYS A 466 -10.48 0.05 -5.92
C LYS A 466 -11.83 -0.16 -6.62
N TYR A 467 -12.88 -0.41 -5.86
CA TYR A 467 -14.21 -0.80 -6.36
C TYR A 467 -15.32 0.20 -6.05
N GLY A 468 -15.02 1.28 -5.32
CA GLY A 468 -15.99 2.35 -5.05
C GLY A 468 -17.26 1.85 -4.35
N ASN A 469 -18.41 2.00 -5.03
CA ASN A 469 -19.72 1.62 -4.51
C ASN A 469 -20.11 0.17 -4.81
N ASP A 470 -19.35 -0.54 -5.64
CA ASP A 470 -19.67 -1.92 -6.04
C ASP A 470 -19.45 -2.92 -4.89
N VAL A 471 -18.70 -2.52 -3.86
CA VAL A 471 -18.46 -3.30 -2.63
C VAL A 471 -19.04 -2.56 -1.43
N LYS A 472 -19.92 -3.21 -0.66
CA LYS A 472 -20.33 -2.75 0.68
C LYS A 472 -19.32 -3.15 1.74
N VAL A 473 -19.02 -2.28 2.71
CA VAL A 473 -18.15 -2.59 3.85
C VAL A 473 -18.89 -2.30 5.15
N ILE A 474 -19.05 -3.33 5.97
CA ILE A 474 -19.96 -3.35 7.12
C ILE A 474 -19.15 -3.58 8.39
N GLY A 475 -19.30 -2.65 9.34
CA GLY A 475 -18.70 -2.75 10.65
C GLY A 475 -19.66 -3.40 11.65
N VAL A 476 -19.14 -4.25 12.53
CA VAL A 476 -19.92 -4.89 13.59
C VAL A 476 -19.41 -4.44 14.96
N GLN A 477 -20.33 -4.04 15.83
CA GLN A 477 -20.01 -3.61 17.19
C GLN A 477 -20.99 -4.21 18.22
N PRO A 478 -20.64 -4.24 19.51
CA PRO A 478 -21.57 -4.61 20.56
C PRO A 478 -22.75 -3.64 20.62
N ALA A 479 -23.96 -4.15 20.83
CA ALA A 479 -25.11 -3.32 21.15
C ALA A 479 -24.89 -2.52 22.46
N PRO A 480 -25.68 -1.46 22.73
CA PRO A 480 -25.51 -0.68 23.95
C PRO A 480 -25.56 -1.57 25.20
N ASN A 481 -24.61 -1.37 26.11
CA ASN A 481 -24.42 -2.13 27.36
C ASN A 481 -24.01 -3.61 27.19
N GLU A 482 -23.71 -4.06 25.97
CA GLU A 482 -23.21 -5.40 25.69
C GLU A 482 -21.68 -5.41 25.60
N VAL A 483 -21.08 -6.55 25.97
CA VAL A 483 -19.63 -6.76 25.86
C VAL A 483 -19.35 -7.98 25.01
N ILE A 484 -18.77 -7.76 23.83
CA ILE A 484 -18.27 -8.84 22.97
C ILE A 484 -16.74 -8.76 22.94
N PRO A 485 -16.03 -9.76 23.47
CA PRO A 485 -14.58 -9.75 23.52
C PRO A 485 -13.92 -9.49 22.16
N GLY A 486 -12.98 -8.55 22.14
CA GLY A 486 -12.19 -8.19 20.94
C GLY A 486 -12.77 -7.06 20.08
N ILE A 487 -14.03 -6.67 20.31
CA ILE A 487 -14.67 -5.53 19.63
C ILE A 487 -15.22 -4.52 20.65
N ARG A 488 -15.46 -3.29 20.20
CA ARG A 488 -15.98 -2.17 21.00
C ARG A 488 -16.80 -1.24 20.11
N ARG A 489 -17.55 -0.35 20.73
CA ARG A 489 -18.37 0.60 19.99
C ARG A 489 -17.57 1.77 19.43
N ILE A 490 -17.99 2.30 18.28
CA ILE A 490 -17.30 3.40 17.58
C ILE A 490 -17.22 4.69 18.41
N GLU A 491 -18.21 4.93 19.29
CA GLU A 491 -18.29 6.14 20.12
C GLU A 491 -17.18 6.17 21.19
N THR A 492 -16.48 5.05 21.41
CA THR A 492 -15.33 4.95 22.32
C THR A 492 -14.02 5.44 21.69
N GLY A 493 -14.06 5.98 20.47
CA GLY A 493 -12.95 6.64 19.78
C GLY A 493 -12.01 5.67 19.04
N MET A 494 -12.03 5.67 17.70
CA MET A 494 -11.23 4.79 16.84
C MET A 494 -10.43 5.60 15.82
N LYS A 495 -9.09 5.58 15.91
CA LYS A 495 -8.21 6.44 15.10
C LYS A 495 -8.53 6.42 13.60
N TRP A 496 -8.60 5.24 12.99
CA TRP A 496 -8.74 5.10 11.54
C TRP A 496 -10.18 5.05 11.05
N PHE A 497 -11.14 4.80 11.94
CA PHE A 497 -12.54 4.64 11.55
C PHE A 497 -13.09 5.89 10.84
N HIS A 498 -12.74 7.07 11.33
CA HIS A 498 -13.21 8.35 10.78
C HIS A 498 -12.50 8.76 9.47
N GLN A 499 -11.46 8.03 9.06
CA GLN A 499 -10.67 8.32 7.85
C GLN A 499 -11.13 7.50 6.64
N VAL A 500 -12.14 6.64 6.82
CA VAL A 500 -12.58 5.65 5.83
C VAL A 500 -14.11 5.60 5.76
N ARG A 501 -14.64 4.84 4.81
CA ARG A 501 -16.09 4.72 4.60
C ARG A 501 -16.60 3.32 4.95
N PHE A 502 -17.49 3.27 5.93
CA PHE A 502 -18.36 2.13 6.19
C PHE A 502 -19.75 2.43 5.63
N ASP A 503 -20.40 1.45 5.02
CA ASP A 503 -21.77 1.62 4.50
C ASP A 503 -22.81 1.40 5.60
N GLU A 504 -22.53 0.55 6.59
CA GLU A 504 -23.38 0.32 7.75
C GLU A 504 -22.57 -0.11 8.98
N ILE A 505 -23.09 0.19 10.16
CA ILE A 505 -22.60 -0.32 11.45
C ILE A 505 -23.73 -1.12 12.12
N VAL A 506 -23.50 -2.39 12.38
CA VAL A 506 -24.50 -3.30 12.95
C VAL A 506 -24.21 -3.53 14.43
N ASP A 507 -25.19 -3.19 15.27
CA ASP A 507 -25.21 -3.53 16.69
C ASP A 507 -25.61 -5.00 16.88
N VAL A 508 -24.84 -5.73 17.69
CA VAL A 508 -25.05 -7.15 17.98
C VAL A 508 -24.92 -7.41 19.49
N LYS A 509 -25.83 -8.20 20.04
CA LYS A 509 -25.80 -8.63 21.45
C LYS A 509 -24.79 -9.75 21.67
N GLN A 510 -24.29 -9.90 22.90
CA GLN A 510 -23.35 -10.97 23.22
C GLN A 510 -23.94 -12.36 22.97
N GLU A 511 -25.22 -12.55 23.30
CA GLU A 511 -25.93 -13.82 23.07
C GLU A 511 -26.02 -14.17 21.57
N GLU A 512 -26.30 -13.19 20.72
CA GLU A 512 -26.36 -13.35 19.26
C GLU A 512 -24.99 -13.73 18.69
N ALA A 513 -23.92 -13.13 19.24
CA ALA A 513 -22.56 -13.48 18.89
C ALA A 513 -22.23 -14.93 19.26
N ILE A 514 -22.59 -15.38 20.46
CA ILE A 514 -22.39 -16.76 20.91
C ILE A 514 -23.16 -17.75 20.00
N LYS A 515 -24.42 -17.46 19.68
CA LYS A 515 -25.24 -18.25 18.75
C LYS A 515 -24.60 -18.34 17.35
N GLY A 516 -24.05 -17.23 16.86
CA GLY A 516 -23.32 -17.20 15.59
C GLY A 516 -22.12 -18.15 15.58
N SER A 517 -21.31 -18.13 16.65
CA SER A 517 -20.18 -19.06 16.82
C SER A 517 -20.62 -20.52 16.87
N ILE A 518 -21.67 -20.83 17.64
CA ILE A 518 -22.24 -22.19 17.75
C ILE A 518 -22.78 -22.68 16.40
N SER A 519 -23.46 -21.82 15.64
CA SER A 519 -24.02 -22.14 14.33
C SER A 519 -22.94 -22.59 13.34
N ILE A 520 -21.85 -21.83 13.22
CA ILE A 520 -20.73 -22.19 12.36
C ILE A 520 -20.03 -23.46 12.86
N ALA A 521 -19.82 -23.61 14.17
CA ALA A 521 -19.21 -24.82 14.72
C ALA A 521 -20.02 -26.07 14.37
N ARG A 522 -21.35 -26.03 14.48
CA ARG A 522 -22.24 -27.16 14.19
C ARG A 522 -22.40 -27.45 12.70
N LYS A 523 -22.39 -26.42 11.84
CA LYS A 523 -22.67 -26.57 10.40
C LYS A 523 -21.42 -26.71 9.54
N GLU A 524 -20.28 -26.17 9.97
CA GLU A 524 -19.02 -26.15 9.21
C GLU A 524 -17.88 -26.89 9.93
N GLY A 525 -18.06 -27.24 11.21
CA GLY A 525 -17.01 -27.86 12.03
C GLY A 525 -15.90 -26.90 12.48
N ILE A 526 -16.03 -25.59 12.23
CA ILE A 526 -15.04 -24.58 12.59
C ILE A 526 -15.50 -23.82 13.83
N LEU A 527 -14.79 -23.96 14.94
CA LEU A 527 -15.08 -23.23 16.17
C LEU A 527 -14.47 -21.81 16.12
N ILE A 528 -15.28 -20.83 15.76
CA ILE A 528 -14.89 -19.42 15.60
C ILE A 528 -15.06 -18.61 16.88
N GLY A 529 -14.29 -17.52 17.04
CA GLY A 529 -14.39 -16.61 18.19
C GLY A 529 -15.70 -15.82 18.26
N LEU A 530 -15.96 -15.17 19.38
CA LEU A 530 -17.22 -14.45 19.61
C LEU A 530 -17.39 -13.23 18.69
N SER A 531 -16.31 -12.49 18.43
CA SER A 531 -16.36 -11.38 17.46
C SER A 531 -16.71 -11.85 16.04
N ALA A 532 -16.28 -13.06 15.67
CA ALA A 532 -16.66 -13.70 14.40
C ALA A 532 -18.12 -14.16 14.42
N GLY A 533 -18.62 -14.69 15.54
CA GLY A 533 -20.03 -15.01 15.70
C GLY A 533 -20.94 -13.79 15.55
N ALA A 534 -20.51 -12.62 16.05
CA ALA A 534 -21.21 -11.35 15.82
C ALA A 534 -21.26 -10.97 14.34
N VAL A 535 -20.17 -11.21 13.60
CA VAL A 535 -20.11 -11.02 12.14
C VAL A 535 -21.08 -11.94 11.41
N VAL A 536 -21.21 -13.20 11.84
CA VAL A 536 -22.19 -14.15 11.28
C VAL A 536 -23.62 -13.67 11.54
N HIS A 537 -23.92 -13.16 12.73
CA HIS A 537 -25.23 -12.58 13.01
C HIS A 537 -25.51 -11.36 12.13
N ALA A 538 -24.56 -10.43 12.00
CA ALA A 538 -24.69 -9.27 11.13
C ALA A 538 -24.90 -9.69 9.66
N PHE A 539 -24.18 -10.71 9.19
CA PHE A 539 -24.41 -11.30 7.86
C PHE A 539 -25.87 -11.73 7.68
N HIS A 540 -26.44 -12.50 8.61
CA HIS A 540 -27.84 -12.94 8.51
C HIS A 540 -28.84 -11.78 8.46
N LYS A 541 -28.51 -10.64 9.06
CA LYS A 541 -29.36 -9.45 9.06
C LYS A 541 -29.34 -8.70 7.74
N ILE A 542 -28.19 -8.66 7.05
CA ILE A 542 -27.99 -7.78 5.89
C ILE A 542 -27.86 -8.52 4.56
N ALA A 543 -27.63 -9.84 4.58
CA ALA A 543 -27.36 -10.60 3.37
C ALA A 543 -28.58 -10.63 2.46
N GLU A 544 -28.34 -10.27 1.20
CA GLU A 544 -29.31 -10.40 0.12
C GLU A 544 -29.29 -11.84 -0.44
N GLU A 545 -30.18 -12.14 -1.39
CA GLU A 545 -30.29 -13.46 -2.01
C GLU A 545 -29.07 -13.82 -2.88
N GLU A 546 -28.40 -12.81 -3.42
CA GLU A 546 -27.28 -12.96 -4.35
C GLU A 546 -26.04 -12.20 -3.84
N GLY A 547 -24.86 -12.55 -4.38
CA GLY A 547 -23.63 -11.80 -4.18
C GLY A 547 -22.49 -12.60 -3.53
N VAL A 548 -21.34 -11.95 -3.40
CA VAL A 548 -20.10 -12.52 -2.87
C VAL A 548 -19.75 -11.83 -1.57
N TYR A 549 -19.86 -12.57 -0.47
CA TYR A 549 -19.68 -12.05 0.89
C TYR A 549 -18.36 -12.52 1.48
N VAL A 550 -17.62 -11.63 2.13
CA VAL A 550 -16.45 -11.97 2.94
C VAL A 550 -16.71 -11.64 4.39
N LEU A 551 -16.62 -12.64 5.26
CA LEU A 551 -16.73 -12.54 6.71
C LEU A 551 -15.33 -12.63 7.32
N VAL A 552 -14.90 -11.58 8.01
CA VAL A 552 -13.58 -11.57 8.66
C VAL A 552 -13.70 -12.21 10.04
N PHE A 553 -13.06 -13.37 10.24
CA PHE A 553 -13.08 -14.11 11.50
C PHE A 553 -11.77 -13.89 12.25
N PRO A 554 -11.74 -13.01 13.28
CA PRO A 554 -10.48 -12.52 13.85
C PRO A 554 -9.70 -13.58 14.62
N ASP A 555 -10.36 -14.59 15.19
CA ASP A 555 -9.74 -15.64 16.00
C ASP A 555 -10.61 -16.89 16.21
N THR A 556 -10.13 -17.80 17.05
CA THR A 556 -10.74 -19.11 17.34
C THR A 556 -11.60 -19.09 18.59
N GLY A 557 -12.62 -19.96 18.63
CA GLY A 557 -13.56 -20.07 19.75
C GLY A 557 -12.98 -20.73 21.01
N TYR A 558 -11.86 -21.46 20.89
CA TYR A 558 -11.23 -22.17 22.02
C TYR A 558 -10.86 -21.26 23.20
N LYS A 559 -10.64 -19.96 22.94
CA LYS A 559 -10.32 -18.96 23.98
C LYS A 559 -11.53 -18.49 24.78
N TYR A 560 -12.73 -18.91 24.39
CA TYR A 560 -14.00 -18.42 24.93
C TYR A 560 -14.82 -19.50 25.64
N ALA A 561 -14.15 -20.55 26.15
CA ALA A 561 -14.80 -21.65 26.86
C ALA A 561 -15.67 -21.17 28.03
N GLU A 562 -15.20 -20.21 28.84
CA GLU A 562 -15.97 -19.62 29.95
C GLU A 562 -17.28 -18.97 29.50
N GLN A 563 -17.33 -18.40 28.29
CA GLN A 563 -18.54 -17.78 27.74
C GLN A 563 -19.51 -18.83 27.21
N PHE A 564 -19.00 -19.88 26.55
CA PHE A 564 -19.83 -20.98 26.10
C PHE A 564 -20.41 -21.77 27.26
N GLU A 565 -19.64 -22.03 28.32
CA GLU A 565 -20.11 -22.66 29.55
C GLU A 565 -21.29 -21.90 30.15
N LYS A 566 -21.12 -20.60 30.43
CA LYS A 566 -22.18 -19.73 30.95
C LYS A 566 -23.42 -19.69 30.04
N TYR A 567 -23.22 -19.73 28.73
CA TYR A 567 -24.34 -19.77 27.78
C TYR A 567 -25.14 -21.06 27.94
N PHE A 568 -24.49 -22.22 27.99
CA PHE A 568 -25.18 -23.50 28.14
C PHE A 568 -25.79 -23.71 29.53
N GLU A 569 -25.24 -23.09 30.58
CA GLU A 569 -25.87 -23.06 31.91
C GLU A 569 -27.21 -22.31 31.87
N ASN A 570 -27.28 -21.21 31.12
CA ASN A 570 -28.50 -20.41 30.97
C ASN A 570 -29.50 -21.00 29.95
N TYR A 571 -29.02 -21.81 29.01
CA TYR A 571 -29.81 -22.42 27.93
C TYR A 571 -29.57 -23.94 27.84
N PRO A 572 -29.91 -24.72 28.88
CA PRO A 572 -29.60 -26.15 28.96
C PRO A 572 -30.25 -26.97 27.82
N ASP A 573 -31.45 -26.58 27.37
CA ASP A 573 -32.16 -27.24 26.27
C ASP A 573 -31.43 -27.14 24.92
N GLN A 574 -30.49 -26.20 24.77
CA GLN A 574 -29.67 -26.07 23.56
C GLN A 574 -28.41 -26.96 23.57
N GLN A 575 -28.14 -27.72 24.63
CA GLN A 575 -27.00 -28.65 24.69
C GLN A 575 -27.17 -29.84 23.74
N LEU A 576 -28.39 -30.31 23.50
CA LEU A 576 -28.68 -31.56 22.80
C LEU A 576 -29.22 -31.31 21.39
N GLY A 577 -28.34 -30.86 20.49
CA GLY A 577 -28.64 -30.78 19.05
C GLY A 577 -28.53 -32.13 18.35
N PHE A 578 -29.30 -33.13 18.77
CA PHE A 578 -29.62 -34.31 17.96
C PHE A 578 -31.07 -34.21 17.50
N GLU A 579 -31.45 -33.12 16.86
CA GLU A 579 -32.61 -33.17 15.96
C GLU A 579 -32.12 -33.87 14.69
N ALA A 580 -32.46 -35.16 14.61
CA ALA A 580 -32.28 -35.96 13.41
C ALA A 580 -32.89 -35.20 12.22
N THR A 581 -32.05 -34.84 11.27
CA THR A 581 -32.51 -34.34 9.98
C THR A 581 -33.11 -35.53 9.22
N PRO A 582 -34.31 -35.43 8.61
CA PRO A 582 -34.88 -36.47 7.74
C PRO A 582 -34.00 -36.79 6.54
#